data_AF-F8QZ34-F1
#
_entry.id   AF-F8QZ34-F1
#
_cell.length_a   1.000
_cell.length_b   1.000
_cell.length_c   1.000
_cell.angle_alpha   90.00
_cell.angle_beta   90.00
_cell.angle_gamma   90.00
#
_symmetry.space_group_name_H-M   'P 1'
#
loop_
_entity.id
_entity.type
_entity.pdbx_description
1 polymer ?
#
loop_
_entity_poly.entity_id
_entity_poly.type
_entity_poly.pdbx_seq_one_letter_code
_entity_poly.pdbx_strand_id
1 'polypeptide(L)'
;AMYNTKVYLKREDLCHTGAHKVNNTIGQILLAKRLGKKRIIAETGAGQHGVATATVCALMGMECIVYMGEIDIKRQAPNVARMKMLGAEVRPALSGSKTLKDATNEAIRDWINNPVDTYYIIGSVVGPHPYPDMVARFQSVISKEIKSQLLEKEGRENPDYVIACVGGGSNAAGAYYHFLDEEDVNIIAVEAAGLGVHSGESAATSALGKVGVIHGSKTLLMQTNDGQITEPYSISAGLDYPGVGPIHAHLFASKRAQFISITDVQAMDWGLKLSKL
;
A
#
# COMPACT_ATOMS: atom_id res chain seq x y z
N ALA A 1 14.92 -27.70 -5.03
CA ALA A 1 15.62 -27.31 -3.80
C ALA A 1 16.93 -26.59 -4.12
N MET A 2 16.86 -25.35 -4.64
CA MET A 2 18.05 -24.65 -5.18
C MET A 2 18.85 -23.90 -4.09
N TYR A 3 18.24 -23.60 -2.93
CA TYR A 3 18.83 -22.73 -1.90
C TYR A 3 18.72 -23.25 -0.46
N ASN A 4 18.45 -24.55 -0.27
CA ASN A 4 18.20 -25.17 1.06
C ASN A 4 17.30 -24.33 1.99
N THR A 5 16.31 -23.64 1.41
CA THR A 5 15.43 -22.68 2.08
C THR A 5 13.99 -22.99 1.68
N LYS A 6 13.08 -23.02 2.65
CA LYS A 6 11.64 -23.15 2.40
C LYS A 6 11.04 -21.76 2.23
N VAL A 7 10.46 -21.49 1.06
CA VAL A 7 9.80 -20.21 0.76
C VAL A 7 8.31 -20.45 0.64
N TYR A 8 7.54 -19.77 1.49
CA TYR A 8 6.08 -19.77 1.44
C TYR A 8 5.58 -18.46 0.85
N LEU A 9 4.65 -18.55 -0.11
CA LEU A 9 3.98 -17.39 -0.68
C LEU A 9 2.60 -17.26 -0.04
N LYS A 10 2.38 -16.19 0.73
CA LYS A 10 1.05 -15.85 1.23
C LYS A 10 0.22 -15.30 0.07
N ARG A 11 -0.78 -16.08 -0.36
CA ARG A 11 -1.51 -15.91 -1.63
C ARG A 11 -2.59 -14.82 -1.62
N GLU A 12 -2.23 -13.59 -1.26
CA GLU A 12 -3.13 -12.42 -1.34
C GLU A 12 -3.52 -12.06 -2.79
N ASP A 13 -2.81 -12.60 -3.77
CA ASP A 13 -3.17 -12.50 -5.20
C ASP A 13 -4.49 -13.23 -5.53
N LEU A 14 -4.88 -14.20 -4.71
CA LEU A 14 -6.14 -14.94 -4.85
C LEU A 14 -7.32 -14.25 -4.17
N CYS A 15 -7.08 -13.19 -3.40
CA CYS A 15 -8.16 -12.39 -2.82
C CYS A 15 -9.09 -11.86 -3.91
N HIS A 16 -10.38 -11.73 -3.59
CA HIS A 16 -11.29 -11.05 -4.50
C HIS A 16 -10.73 -9.66 -4.87
N THR A 17 -10.93 -9.24 -6.12
CA THR A 17 -10.29 -8.09 -6.78
C THR A 17 -8.82 -8.25 -7.20
N GLY A 18 -8.10 -9.22 -6.64
CA GLY A 18 -6.75 -9.63 -7.06
C GLY A 18 -5.60 -9.08 -6.21
N ALA A 19 -5.86 -8.56 -5.01
CA ALA A 19 -4.85 -8.03 -4.10
C ALA A 19 -5.35 -7.95 -2.64
N HIS A 20 -4.41 -7.80 -1.70
CA HIS A 20 -4.66 -7.58 -0.27
C HIS A 20 -5.51 -6.34 0.05
N LYS A 21 -5.71 -5.44 -0.91
CA LYS A 21 -6.45 -4.17 -0.71
C LYS A 21 -7.89 -4.41 -0.26
N VAL A 22 -8.50 -5.53 -0.66
CA VAL A 22 -9.88 -5.87 -0.31
C VAL A 22 -10.12 -5.99 1.21
N ASN A 23 -9.12 -6.45 1.96
CA ASN A 23 -9.21 -6.59 3.42
C ASN A 23 -9.50 -5.22 4.08
N ASN A 24 -8.75 -4.20 3.65
CA ASN A 24 -8.90 -2.82 4.12
C ASN A 24 -10.22 -2.19 3.64
N THR A 25 -10.58 -2.37 2.36
CA THR A 25 -11.79 -1.72 1.81
C THR A 25 -13.07 -2.29 2.43
N ILE A 26 -13.11 -3.59 2.73
CA ILE A 26 -14.22 -4.21 3.49
C ILE A 26 -14.31 -3.60 4.90
N GLY A 27 -13.20 -3.50 5.62
CA GLY A 27 -13.20 -2.91 6.96
C GLY A 27 -13.70 -1.47 6.97
N GLN A 28 -13.20 -0.65 6.04
CA GLN A 28 -13.56 0.76 5.97
C GLN A 28 -14.95 1.03 5.41
N ILE A 29 -15.46 0.25 4.45
CA ILE A 29 -16.84 0.45 3.95
C ILE A 29 -17.87 0.13 5.04
N LEU A 30 -17.61 -0.89 5.86
CA LEU A 30 -18.47 -1.24 6.99
C LEU A 30 -18.48 -0.11 8.03
N LEU A 31 -17.32 0.51 8.28
CA LEU A 31 -17.22 1.68 9.14
C LEU A 31 -17.98 2.88 8.54
N ALA A 32 -17.79 3.17 7.25
CA ALA A 32 -18.49 4.26 6.56
C ALA A 32 -20.02 4.10 6.65
N LYS A 33 -20.53 2.89 6.42
CA LYS A 33 -21.95 2.55 6.57
C LYS A 33 -22.43 2.76 8.00
N ARG A 34 -21.65 2.32 9.00
CA ARG A 34 -21.97 2.52 10.41
C ARG A 34 -22.02 4.00 10.80
N LEU A 35 -21.19 4.83 10.18
CA LEU A 35 -21.17 6.28 10.36
C LEU A 35 -22.27 7.02 9.57
N GLY A 36 -23.13 6.29 8.83
CA GLY A 36 -24.21 6.88 8.04
C GLY A 36 -23.74 7.65 6.81
N LYS A 37 -22.49 7.44 6.37
CA LYS A 37 -21.93 8.08 5.18
C LYS A 37 -22.58 7.48 3.93
N LYS A 38 -22.66 8.26 2.86
CA LYS A 38 -23.34 7.85 1.61
C LYS A 38 -22.42 7.91 0.39
N ARG A 39 -21.37 8.72 0.50
CA ARG A 39 -20.40 8.99 -0.55
C ARG A 39 -19.02 8.52 -0.13
N ILE A 40 -18.35 7.80 -1.01
CA ILE A 40 -17.02 7.27 -0.79
C ILE A 40 -16.05 7.92 -1.77
N ILE A 41 -14.92 8.38 -1.25
CA ILE A 41 -13.78 8.79 -2.06
C ILE A 41 -12.57 7.90 -1.74
N ALA A 42 -11.71 7.71 -2.73
CA ALA A 42 -10.41 7.03 -2.57
C ALA A 42 -9.39 7.57 -3.58
N GLU A 43 -8.11 7.36 -3.32
CA GLU A 43 -7.02 7.55 -4.27
C GLU A 43 -6.59 6.22 -4.90
N THR A 44 -5.89 6.22 -6.04
CA THR A 44 -5.21 5.01 -6.52
C THR A 44 -4.06 5.35 -7.48
N GLY A 45 -3.02 4.53 -7.46
CA GLY A 45 -1.91 4.56 -8.42
C GLY A 45 -2.07 3.40 -9.41
N ALA A 46 -1.58 2.22 -9.04
CA ALA A 46 -1.72 0.98 -9.84
C ALA A 46 -3.18 0.55 -10.16
N GLY A 47 -4.19 1.18 -9.56
CA GLY A 47 -5.61 0.88 -9.80
C GLY A 47 -6.21 -0.17 -8.86
N GLN A 48 -5.40 -1.01 -8.20
CA GLN A 48 -5.91 -2.10 -7.35
C GLN A 48 -6.75 -1.60 -6.15
N HIS A 49 -6.32 -0.53 -5.47
CA HIS A 49 -7.09 0.05 -4.36
C HIS A 49 -8.41 0.67 -4.86
N GLY A 50 -8.36 1.38 -5.99
CA GLY A 50 -9.53 1.93 -6.65
C GLY A 50 -10.55 0.87 -7.05
N VAL A 51 -10.11 -0.24 -7.64
CA VAL A 51 -10.97 -1.39 -7.97
C VAL A 51 -11.57 -1.99 -6.70
N ALA A 52 -10.75 -2.25 -5.67
CA ALA A 52 -11.23 -2.80 -4.40
C ALA A 52 -12.26 -1.89 -3.72
N THR A 53 -12.08 -0.57 -3.81
CA THR A 53 -13.02 0.43 -3.28
C THR A 53 -14.32 0.44 -4.10
N ALA A 54 -14.23 0.51 -5.43
CA ALA A 54 -15.39 0.45 -6.32
C ALA A 54 -16.21 -0.82 -6.10
N THR A 55 -15.56 -1.98 -5.91
CA THR A 55 -16.23 -3.26 -5.64
C THR A 55 -17.06 -3.20 -4.35
N VAL A 56 -16.47 -2.73 -3.25
CA VAL A 56 -17.20 -2.69 -1.98
C VAL A 56 -18.29 -1.61 -1.96
N CYS A 57 -18.10 -0.50 -2.66
CA CYS A 57 -19.12 0.52 -2.83
C CYS A 57 -20.32 0.00 -3.64
N ALA A 58 -20.05 -0.70 -4.75
CA ALA A 58 -21.09 -1.33 -5.56
C ALA A 58 -21.92 -2.34 -4.75
N LEU A 59 -21.24 -3.18 -3.96
CA LEU A 59 -21.89 -4.14 -3.06
C LEU A 59 -22.79 -3.45 -2.01
N MET A 60 -22.38 -2.28 -1.52
CA MET A 60 -23.08 -1.54 -0.46
C MET A 60 -24.09 -0.53 -1.00
N GLY A 61 -24.17 -0.33 -2.32
CA GLY A 61 -25.02 0.69 -2.95
C GLY A 61 -24.60 2.12 -2.59
N MET A 62 -23.29 2.38 -2.48
CA MET A 62 -22.74 3.69 -2.10
C MET A 62 -22.06 4.36 -3.30
N GLU A 63 -22.18 5.68 -3.41
CA GLU A 63 -21.48 6.46 -4.44
C GLU A 63 -19.97 6.31 -4.26
N CYS A 64 -19.23 6.11 -5.36
CA CYS A 64 -17.79 5.91 -5.34
C CYS A 64 -17.10 6.83 -6.34
N ILE A 65 -16.17 7.65 -5.85
CA ILE A 65 -15.29 8.48 -6.67
C ILE A 65 -13.85 8.11 -6.36
N VAL A 66 -13.11 7.73 -7.40
CA VAL A 66 -11.69 7.37 -7.29
C VAL A 66 -10.85 8.40 -8.00
N TYR A 67 -9.96 9.04 -7.24
CA TYR A 67 -8.93 9.94 -7.75
C TYR A 67 -7.72 9.12 -8.23
N MET A 68 -7.23 9.41 -9.43
CA MET A 68 -6.12 8.69 -10.02
C MET A 68 -5.26 9.64 -10.86
N GLY A 69 -3.93 9.51 -10.79
CA GLY A 69 -3.02 10.32 -11.57
C GLY A 69 -3.28 10.21 -13.09
N GLU A 70 -3.22 11.31 -13.84
CA GLU A 70 -3.46 11.28 -15.29
C GLU A 70 -2.53 10.30 -16.02
N ILE A 71 -1.27 10.21 -15.58
CA ILE A 71 -0.29 9.27 -16.15
C ILE A 71 -0.68 7.83 -15.80
N ASP A 72 -1.11 7.59 -14.57
CA ASP A 72 -1.52 6.27 -14.10
C ASP A 72 -2.81 5.79 -14.78
N ILE A 73 -3.76 6.68 -15.06
CA ILE A 73 -4.98 6.37 -15.83
C ILE A 73 -4.60 5.78 -17.20
N LYS A 74 -3.60 6.35 -17.87
CA LYS A 74 -3.13 5.85 -19.18
C LYS A 74 -2.39 4.51 -19.02
N ARG A 75 -1.52 4.37 -18.02
CA ARG A 75 -0.71 3.16 -17.78
C ARG A 75 -1.55 1.96 -17.30
N GLN A 76 -2.62 2.21 -16.56
CA GLN A 76 -3.43 1.19 -15.87
C GLN A 76 -4.86 1.13 -16.41
N ALA A 77 -5.03 1.36 -17.72
CA ALA A 77 -6.33 1.38 -18.39
C ALA A 77 -7.25 0.19 -18.06
N PRO A 78 -6.76 -1.07 -17.91
CA PRO A 78 -7.62 -2.18 -17.52
C PRO A 78 -8.30 -2.00 -16.15
N ASN A 79 -7.58 -1.47 -15.15
CA ASN A 79 -8.16 -1.22 -13.83
C ASN A 79 -9.11 -0.02 -13.85
N VAL A 80 -8.85 1.00 -14.68
CA VAL A 80 -9.79 2.11 -14.90
C VAL A 80 -11.11 1.62 -15.49
N ALA A 81 -11.06 0.73 -16.49
CA ALA A 81 -12.25 0.13 -17.06
C ALA A 81 -13.05 -0.68 -16.02
N ARG A 82 -12.37 -1.50 -15.21
CA ARG A 82 -13.01 -2.25 -14.11
C ARG A 82 -13.72 -1.35 -13.11
N MET A 83 -13.09 -0.24 -12.69
CA MET A 83 -13.73 0.72 -11.77
C MET A 83 -15.01 1.32 -12.37
N LYS A 84 -14.98 1.71 -13.64
CA LYS A 84 -16.16 2.26 -14.34
C LYS A 84 -17.28 1.22 -14.50
N MET A 85 -16.94 -0.04 -14.81
CA MET A 85 -17.92 -1.13 -14.89
C MET A 85 -18.59 -1.41 -13.54
N LEU A 86 -17.88 -1.16 -12.43
CA LEU A 86 -18.42 -1.25 -11.07
C LEU A 86 -19.24 0.00 -10.66
N GLY A 87 -19.39 0.98 -11.55
CA GLY A 87 -20.18 2.20 -11.31
C GLY A 87 -19.42 3.33 -10.60
N ALA A 88 -18.11 3.20 -10.41
CA ALA A 88 -17.30 4.28 -9.82
C ALA A 88 -16.97 5.38 -10.85
N GLU A 89 -17.01 6.63 -10.41
CA GLU A 89 -16.45 7.75 -11.15
C GLU A 89 -14.92 7.76 -10.98
N VAL A 90 -14.16 7.90 -12.06
CA VAL A 90 -12.69 8.01 -12.01
C VAL A 90 -12.28 9.42 -12.39
N ARG A 91 -11.75 10.18 -11.43
CA ARG A 91 -11.34 11.59 -11.60
C ARG A 91 -9.82 11.70 -11.77
N PRO A 92 -9.32 12.35 -12.84
CA PRO A 92 -7.89 12.52 -13.05
C PRO A 92 -7.32 13.58 -12.11
N ALA A 93 -6.20 13.29 -11.47
CA ALA A 93 -5.35 14.31 -10.84
C ALA A 93 -4.44 14.93 -11.91
N LEU A 94 -4.64 16.22 -12.17
CA LEU A 94 -3.99 16.97 -13.26
C LEU A 94 -2.81 17.83 -12.79
N SER A 95 -2.67 18.04 -11.48
CA SER A 95 -1.58 18.81 -10.89
C SER A 95 -0.33 17.96 -10.68
N GLY A 96 0.82 18.62 -10.53
CA GLY A 96 2.06 17.99 -10.07
C GLY A 96 2.61 16.96 -11.06
N SER A 97 3.11 15.84 -10.54
CA SER A 97 3.64 14.71 -11.30
C SER A 97 2.54 13.85 -11.92
N LYS A 98 1.27 14.07 -11.53
CA LYS A 98 0.09 13.37 -12.06
C LYS A 98 0.15 11.87 -11.79
N THR A 99 0.64 11.50 -10.60
CA THR A 99 0.75 10.13 -10.08
C THR A 99 -0.04 9.96 -8.77
N LEU A 100 0.18 8.85 -8.05
CA LEU A 100 -0.46 8.53 -6.77
C LEU A 100 -0.40 9.66 -5.72
N LYS A 101 0.73 10.37 -5.62
CA LYS A 101 0.87 11.48 -4.66
C LYS A 101 -0.16 12.58 -4.94
N ASP A 102 -0.33 12.98 -6.20
CA ASP A 102 -1.30 14.02 -6.56
C ASP A 102 -2.75 13.53 -6.46
N ALA A 103 -3.02 12.25 -6.78
CA ALA A 103 -4.32 11.65 -6.52
C ALA A 103 -4.71 11.67 -5.03
N THR A 104 -3.73 11.47 -4.14
CA THR A 104 -3.93 11.58 -2.69
C THR A 104 -4.26 13.02 -2.28
N ASN A 105 -3.56 14.01 -2.85
CA ASN A 105 -3.84 15.42 -2.60
C ASN A 105 -5.28 15.79 -3.00
N GLU A 106 -5.73 15.36 -4.18
CA GLU A 106 -7.08 15.63 -4.66
C GLU A 106 -8.15 14.94 -3.81
N ALA A 107 -7.92 13.69 -3.38
CA ALA A 107 -8.83 12.99 -2.47
C ALA A 107 -8.95 13.70 -1.11
N ILE A 108 -7.82 14.14 -0.52
CA ILE A 108 -7.84 14.89 0.74
C ILE A 108 -8.57 16.24 0.57
N ARG A 109 -8.34 16.95 -0.55
CA ARG A 109 -9.04 18.21 -0.86
C ARG A 109 -10.54 17.99 -1.00
N ASP A 110 -10.98 16.94 -1.68
CA ASP A 110 -12.40 16.60 -1.76
C ASP A 110 -12.97 16.34 -0.36
N TRP A 111 -12.27 15.55 0.45
CA TRP A 111 -12.71 15.22 1.81
C TRP A 111 -12.94 16.46 2.68
N ILE A 112 -12.04 17.43 2.60
CA ILE A 112 -12.13 18.70 3.34
C ILE A 112 -13.35 19.51 2.90
N ASN A 113 -13.71 19.46 1.62
CA ASN A 113 -14.85 20.20 1.08
C ASN A 113 -16.19 19.48 1.30
N ASN A 114 -16.19 18.15 1.47
CA ASN A 114 -17.40 17.33 1.63
C ASN A 114 -17.41 16.46 2.92
N PRO A 115 -17.11 16.99 4.12
CA PRO A 115 -16.82 16.15 5.29
C PRO A 115 -18.07 15.47 5.91
N VAL A 116 -19.26 15.98 5.65
CA VAL A 116 -20.50 15.56 6.34
C VAL A 116 -21.01 14.21 5.84
N ASP A 117 -21.08 14.02 4.53
CA ASP A 117 -21.67 12.85 3.87
C ASP A 117 -20.63 11.89 3.28
N THR A 118 -19.37 12.35 3.16
CA THR A 118 -18.28 11.61 2.53
C THR A 118 -17.41 10.89 3.55
N TYR A 119 -17.01 9.66 3.20
CA TYR A 119 -15.96 8.92 3.87
C TYR A 119 -14.78 8.70 2.92
N TYR A 120 -13.56 8.95 3.39
CA TYR A 120 -12.34 8.72 2.63
C TYR A 120 -11.75 7.34 2.94
N ILE A 121 -11.84 6.40 2.00
CA ILE A 121 -11.18 5.09 2.12
C ILE A 121 -9.73 5.24 1.64
N ILE A 122 -8.84 5.55 2.58
CA ILE A 122 -7.40 5.60 2.30
C ILE A 122 -6.84 4.20 2.01
N GLY A 123 -5.90 4.11 1.06
CA GLY A 123 -5.43 2.83 0.52
C GLY A 123 -4.28 2.16 1.24
N SER A 124 -3.67 2.82 2.23
CA SER A 124 -2.50 2.29 2.93
C SER A 124 -2.40 2.75 4.38
N VAL A 125 -1.40 2.23 5.11
CA VAL A 125 -1.06 2.65 6.48
C VAL A 125 -0.35 4.01 6.53
N VAL A 126 -0.79 4.93 5.68
CA VAL A 126 -0.33 6.32 5.59
C VAL A 126 -1.44 7.25 6.10
N GLY A 127 -1.20 8.56 6.09
CA GLY A 127 -2.22 9.53 6.48
C GLY A 127 -2.28 9.77 7.99
N PRO A 128 -3.15 10.70 8.44
CA PRO A 128 -3.28 11.03 9.85
C PRO A 128 -3.88 9.85 10.65
N HIS A 129 -3.65 9.85 11.96
CA HIS A 129 -4.44 9.01 12.86
C HIS A 129 -5.94 9.29 12.66
N PRO A 130 -6.82 8.27 12.60
CA PRO A 130 -6.60 6.86 12.96
C PRO A 130 -6.18 5.94 11.80
N TYR A 131 -5.95 6.44 10.59
CA TYR A 131 -5.79 5.60 9.40
C TYR A 131 -4.65 4.58 9.48
N PRO A 132 -3.40 4.93 9.87
CA PRO A 132 -2.32 3.94 9.93
C PRO A 132 -2.64 2.73 10.83
N ASP A 133 -3.17 2.97 12.03
CA ASP A 133 -3.54 1.91 12.98
C ASP A 133 -4.74 1.10 12.47
N MET A 134 -5.79 1.79 12.01
CA MET A 134 -7.00 1.14 11.50
C MET A 134 -6.71 0.24 10.28
N VAL A 135 -5.93 0.74 9.31
CA VAL A 135 -5.57 -0.03 8.12
C VAL A 135 -4.68 -1.22 8.50
N ALA A 136 -3.74 -1.06 9.42
CA ALA A 136 -2.90 -2.16 9.90
C ALA A 136 -3.75 -3.27 10.55
N ARG A 137 -4.74 -2.91 11.37
CA ARG A 137 -5.70 -3.85 11.98
C ARG A 137 -6.54 -4.57 10.94
N PHE A 138 -7.09 -3.88 9.95
CA PHE A 138 -7.86 -4.55 8.88
C PHE A 138 -7.01 -5.48 8.02
N GLN A 139 -5.71 -5.21 7.91
CA GLN A 139 -4.77 -6.08 7.20
C GLN A 139 -4.18 -7.19 8.09
N SER A 140 -4.38 -7.17 9.41
CA SER A 140 -3.75 -8.14 10.33
C SER A 140 -4.22 -9.59 10.13
N VAL A 141 -5.34 -9.78 9.42
CA VAL A 141 -5.82 -11.09 8.98
C VAL A 141 -4.73 -11.86 8.21
N ILE A 142 -3.87 -11.15 7.46
CA ILE A 142 -2.77 -11.76 6.70
C ILE A 142 -1.83 -12.52 7.63
N SER A 143 -1.26 -11.86 8.65
CA SER A 143 -0.34 -12.52 9.60
C SER A 143 -1.03 -13.53 10.50
N LYS A 144 -2.31 -13.31 10.84
CA LYS A 144 -3.09 -14.28 11.61
C LYS A 144 -3.22 -15.61 10.88
N GLU A 145 -3.51 -15.54 9.58
CA GLU A 145 -3.59 -16.71 8.73
C GLU A 145 -2.21 -17.33 8.49
N ILE A 146 -1.15 -16.53 8.34
CA ILE A 146 0.23 -17.06 8.25
C ILE A 146 0.56 -17.93 9.47
N LYS A 147 0.31 -17.46 10.70
CA LYS A 147 0.58 -18.24 11.93
C LYS A 147 -0.17 -19.58 11.92
N SER A 148 -1.45 -19.55 11.59
CA SER A 148 -2.30 -20.74 11.53
C SER A 148 -1.82 -21.74 10.47
N GLN A 149 -1.44 -21.24 9.29
CA GLN A 149 -0.98 -22.04 8.15
C GLN A 149 0.41 -22.64 8.40
N LEU A 150 1.30 -21.92 9.08
CA LEU A 150 2.60 -22.46 9.49
C LEU A 150 2.46 -23.53 10.56
N LEU A 151 1.54 -23.34 11.53
CA LEU A 151 1.29 -24.35 12.55
C LEU A 151 0.83 -25.67 11.91
N GLU A 152 -0.08 -25.59 10.95
CA GLU A 152 -0.58 -26.75 10.20
C GLU A 152 0.53 -27.44 9.38
N LYS A 153 1.38 -26.68 8.68
CA LYS A 153 2.35 -27.23 7.72
C LYS A 153 3.71 -27.60 8.31
N GLU A 154 4.13 -26.90 9.35
CA GLU A 154 5.48 -26.98 9.91
C GLU A 154 5.47 -27.26 11.42
N GLY A 155 4.29 -27.34 12.07
CA GLY A 155 4.18 -27.58 13.51
C GLY A 155 4.65 -26.39 14.37
N ARG A 156 4.78 -25.19 13.79
CA ARG A 156 5.20 -23.95 14.46
C ARG A 156 4.43 -22.76 13.93
N GLU A 157 4.14 -21.77 14.78
CA GLU A 157 3.39 -20.58 14.36
C GLU A 157 4.26 -19.48 13.74
N ASN A 158 5.53 -19.41 14.14
CA ASN A 158 6.43 -18.32 13.77
C ASN A 158 7.38 -18.76 12.63
N PRO A 159 7.52 -17.98 11.54
CA PRO A 159 8.55 -18.19 10.53
C PRO A 159 9.89 -17.62 10.99
N ASP A 160 10.99 -18.01 10.33
CA ASP A 160 12.31 -17.43 10.62
C ASP A 160 12.43 -15.99 10.07
N TYR A 161 11.77 -15.75 8.93
CA TYR A 161 11.68 -14.46 8.25
C TYR A 161 10.26 -14.21 7.74
N VAL A 162 9.79 -12.98 7.89
CA VAL A 162 8.61 -12.46 7.18
C VAL A 162 9.03 -11.28 6.33
N ILE A 163 8.69 -11.33 5.04
CA ILE A 163 9.19 -10.42 4.01
C ILE A 163 8.01 -9.85 3.23
N ALA A 164 7.96 -8.53 3.08
CA ALA A 164 6.91 -7.88 2.31
C ALA A 164 7.39 -6.57 1.67
N CYS A 165 6.77 -6.20 0.55
CA CYS A 165 7.11 -4.96 -0.16
C CYS A 165 6.47 -3.74 0.50
N VAL A 166 7.18 -2.62 0.47
CA VAL A 166 6.80 -1.38 1.13
C VAL A 166 6.80 -0.23 0.11
N GLY A 167 5.59 0.14 -0.30
CA GLY A 167 5.30 1.49 -0.80
C GLY A 167 4.73 2.31 0.36
N GLY A 168 3.43 2.57 0.35
CA GLY A 168 2.74 3.05 1.57
C GLY A 168 2.70 2.02 2.72
N GLY A 169 2.91 0.73 2.43
CA GLY A 169 3.19 -0.30 3.44
C GLY A 169 2.02 -1.13 4.01
N SER A 170 0.80 -1.07 3.47
CA SER A 170 -0.33 -1.80 4.11
C SER A 170 -0.25 -3.33 4.07
N ASN A 171 0.27 -3.93 2.99
CA ASN A 171 0.47 -5.39 2.95
C ASN A 171 1.50 -5.82 3.99
N ALA A 172 2.61 -5.07 4.09
CA ALA A 172 3.68 -5.30 5.03
C ALA A 172 3.20 -5.18 6.47
N ALA A 173 2.46 -4.11 6.79
CA ALA A 173 1.88 -3.95 8.12
C ALA A 173 0.96 -5.13 8.50
N GLY A 174 0.13 -5.61 7.57
CA GLY A 174 -0.71 -6.78 7.79
C GLY A 174 0.07 -8.08 7.98
N ALA A 175 1.10 -8.28 7.15
CA ALA A 175 1.98 -9.45 7.21
C ALA A 175 2.86 -9.47 8.46
N TYR A 176 3.18 -8.31 9.04
CA TYR A 176 4.04 -8.20 10.23
C TYR A 176 3.24 -8.12 11.53
N TYR A 177 1.97 -7.75 11.51
CA TYR A 177 1.19 -7.33 12.67
C TYR A 177 1.34 -8.24 13.90
N HIS A 178 1.18 -9.56 13.72
CA HIS A 178 1.29 -10.55 14.81
C HIS A 178 2.71 -11.04 15.11
N PHE A 179 3.71 -10.48 14.42
CA PHE A 179 5.14 -10.79 14.59
C PHE A 179 5.95 -9.60 15.12
N LEU A 180 5.34 -8.41 15.26
CA LEU A 180 6.05 -7.19 15.68
C LEU A 180 6.78 -7.35 17.01
N ASP A 181 6.18 -8.07 17.96
CA ASP A 181 6.75 -8.31 19.29
C ASP A 181 7.44 -9.70 19.41
N GLU A 182 7.50 -10.46 18.31
CA GLU A 182 8.15 -11.79 18.26
C GLU A 182 9.62 -11.64 17.86
N GLU A 183 10.53 -11.51 18.83
CA GLU A 183 11.95 -11.19 18.57
C GLU A 183 12.67 -12.23 17.70
N ASP A 184 12.26 -13.50 17.77
CA ASP A 184 12.82 -14.58 16.96
C ASP A 184 12.41 -14.52 15.48
N VAL A 185 11.41 -13.70 15.13
CA VAL A 185 10.95 -13.50 13.75
C VAL A 185 11.64 -12.30 13.13
N ASN A 186 12.48 -12.54 12.13
CA ASN A 186 13.15 -11.47 11.39
C ASN A 186 12.18 -10.81 10.40
N ILE A 187 12.09 -9.48 10.42
CA ILE A 187 11.19 -8.72 9.53
C ILE A 187 12.03 -8.03 8.45
N ILE A 188 11.71 -8.26 7.18
CA ILE A 188 12.37 -7.60 6.03
C ILE A 188 11.37 -6.78 5.23
N ALA A 189 11.53 -5.47 5.29
CA ALA A 189 10.81 -4.51 4.46
C ALA A 189 11.55 -4.24 3.15
N VAL A 190 10.88 -4.45 2.02
CA VAL A 190 11.49 -4.30 0.68
C VAL A 190 10.93 -3.08 -0.05
N GLU A 191 11.74 -2.06 -0.23
CA GLU A 191 11.38 -0.84 -0.97
C GLU A 191 11.81 -0.91 -2.44
N ALA A 192 11.20 -0.09 -3.29
CA ALA A 192 11.57 -0.01 -4.70
C ALA A 192 12.79 0.91 -4.89
N ALA A 193 13.89 0.35 -5.39
CA ALA A 193 15.07 1.13 -5.73
C ALA A 193 14.95 1.85 -7.08
N GLY A 194 13.92 1.58 -7.89
CA GLY A 194 13.77 2.16 -9.22
C GLY A 194 14.93 1.75 -10.13
N LEU A 195 15.57 2.75 -10.76
CA LEU A 195 16.80 2.53 -11.54
C LEU A 195 18.06 2.41 -10.67
N GLY A 196 17.92 2.49 -9.35
CA GLY A 196 18.98 2.40 -8.36
C GLY A 196 18.88 3.52 -7.32
N VAL A 197 19.30 3.25 -6.09
CA VAL A 197 19.17 4.22 -4.97
C VAL A 197 19.87 5.55 -5.27
N HIS A 198 20.97 5.54 -6.02
CA HIS A 198 21.76 6.75 -6.35
C HIS A 198 21.53 7.30 -7.77
N SER A 199 20.55 6.78 -8.52
CA SER A 199 20.29 7.24 -9.89
C SER A 199 19.55 8.60 -9.95
N GLY A 200 18.91 9.01 -8.84
CA GLY A 200 17.93 10.08 -8.83
C GLY A 200 16.50 9.63 -9.17
N GLU A 201 16.33 8.38 -9.60
CA GLU A 201 15.04 7.76 -9.95
C GLU A 201 14.83 6.51 -9.07
N SER A 202 14.28 6.74 -7.87
CA SER A 202 14.07 5.72 -6.85
C SER A 202 12.85 6.03 -5.97
N ALA A 203 12.35 5.03 -5.25
CA ALA A 203 11.34 5.18 -4.19
C ALA A 203 11.80 4.52 -2.87
N ALA A 204 13.12 4.35 -2.69
CA ALA A 204 13.75 3.75 -1.51
C ALA A 204 13.78 4.74 -0.34
N THR A 205 12.62 4.97 0.27
CA THR A 205 12.39 5.98 1.31
C THR A 205 13.28 5.78 2.54
N SER A 206 13.57 4.56 2.96
CA SER A 206 14.47 4.28 4.08
C SER A 206 15.93 4.65 3.81
N ALA A 207 16.36 4.58 2.54
CA ALA A 207 17.73 4.89 2.13
C ALA A 207 17.92 6.38 1.81
N LEU A 208 16.91 7.03 1.24
CA LEU A 208 16.99 8.39 0.70
C LEU A 208 16.22 9.43 1.51
N GLY A 209 15.26 8.97 2.30
CA GLY A 209 14.33 9.82 3.01
C GLY A 209 14.89 10.38 4.31
N LYS A 210 14.21 11.41 4.80
CA LYS A 210 14.42 12.04 6.09
C LYS A 210 13.07 12.18 6.79
N VAL A 211 13.10 12.36 8.10
CA VAL A 211 11.87 12.62 8.87
C VAL A 211 11.25 13.94 8.42
N GLY A 212 9.95 13.94 8.17
CA GLY A 212 9.16 15.15 7.90
C GLY A 212 7.66 14.85 7.95
N VAL A 213 6.85 15.72 7.36
CA VAL A 213 5.38 15.62 7.42
C VAL A 213 4.82 15.62 6.00
N ILE A 214 4.07 14.56 5.66
CA ILE A 214 3.35 14.45 4.39
C ILE A 214 1.98 13.81 4.63
N HIS A 215 0.98 14.32 3.91
CA HIS A 215 -0.41 13.83 3.93
C HIS A 215 -0.98 13.63 5.36
N GLY A 216 -0.63 14.52 6.30
CA GLY A 216 -1.15 14.49 7.67
C GLY A 216 -0.43 13.55 8.65
N SER A 217 0.73 13.00 8.28
CA SER A 217 1.53 12.14 9.17
C SER A 217 2.99 12.57 9.25
N LYS A 218 3.60 12.47 10.44
CA LYS A 218 5.05 12.54 10.61
C LYS A 218 5.66 11.18 10.30
N THR A 219 6.51 11.11 9.28
CA THR A 219 7.08 9.86 8.79
C THR A 219 8.44 10.09 8.10
N LEU A 220 9.07 9.03 7.58
CA LEU A 220 10.16 9.14 6.62
C LEU A 220 9.60 9.45 5.24
N LEU A 221 10.21 10.42 4.56
CA LEU A 221 9.91 10.77 3.18
C LEU A 221 11.13 11.32 2.44
N MET A 222 11.12 11.17 1.12
CA MET A 222 12.10 11.79 0.23
C MET A 222 11.74 13.27 0.03
N GLN A 223 12.69 14.13 0.37
CA GLN A 223 12.52 15.58 0.30
C GLN A 223 13.86 16.27 0.07
N THR A 224 13.81 17.43 -0.57
CA THR A 224 14.93 18.34 -0.75
C THR A 224 15.38 18.96 0.58
N ASN A 225 16.51 19.68 0.58
CA ASN A 225 17.04 20.33 1.79
C ASN A 225 16.13 21.45 2.33
N ASP A 226 15.32 22.07 1.48
CA ASP A 226 14.31 23.06 1.85
C ASP A 226 12.92 22.43 2.14
N GLY A 227 12.82 21.11 2.17
CA GLY A 227 11.62 20.37 2.59
C GLY A 227 10.56 20.18 1.51
N GLN A 228 10.90 20.38 0.22
CA GLN A 228 10.00 20.05 -0.89
C GLN A 228 10.00 18.54 -1.14
N ILE A 229 8.83 17.97 -1.41
CA ILE A 229 8.70 16.54 -1.69
C ILE A 229 9.46 16.19 -2.96
N THR A 230 10.35 15.21 -2.87
CA THR A 230 11.01 14.64 -4.05
C THR A 230 10.10 13.62 -4.69
N GLU A 231 9.87 13.73 -6.00
CA GLU A 231 9.03 12.78 -6.72
C GLU A 231 9.68 11.39 -6.74
N PRO A 232 8.92 10.33 -6.42
CA PRO A 232 9.43 8.97 -6.45
C PRO A 232 9.51 8.43 -7.88
N TYR A 233 10.25 7.33 -8.04
CA TYR A 233 10.19 6.52 -9.24
C TYR A 233 10.27 5.02 -8.94
N SER A 234 9.38 4.26 -9.55
CA SER A 234 9.49 2.82 -9.73
C SER A 234 8.69 2.37 -10.95
N ILE A 235 9.12 1.28 -11.61
CA ILE A 235 8.28 0.59 -12.60
C ILE A 235 6.92 0.14 -12.01
N SER A 236 6.87 -0.11 -10.69
CA SER A 236 5.66 -0.51 -9.98
C SER A 236 4.93 0.71 -9.41
N ALA A 237 3.83 1.11 -10.05
CA ALA A 237 2.96 2.20 -9.59
C ALA A 237 2.39 2.00 -8.17
N GLY A 238 2.43 0.78 -7.62
CA GLY A 238 2.02 0.51 -6.24
C GLY A 238 3.09 0.84 -5.18
N LEU A 239 4.35 0.99 -5.61
CA LEU A 239 5.50 1.33 -4.77
C LEU A 239 6.00 2.77 -5.03
N ASP A 240 5.48 3.43 -6.05
CA ASP A 240 5.82 4.78 -6.47
C ASP A 240 5.20 5.86 -5.56
N TYR A 241 5.68 5.92 -4.31
CA TYR A 241 5.21 6.85 -3.28
C TYR A 241 6.42 7.44 -2.52
N PRO A 242 6.49 8.77 -2.28
CA PRO A 242 7.71 9.39 -1.76
C PRO A 242 7.88 9.26 -0.24
N GLY A 243 6.97 8.56 0.44
CA GLY A 243 7.03 8.36 1.88
C GLY A 243 6.74 6.92 2.26
N VAL A 244 6.62 6.70 3.55
CA VAL A 244 6.23 5.39 4.09
C VAL A 244 5.21 5.58 5.22
N GLY A 245 4.43 4.55 5.55
CA GLY A 245 3.56 4.60 6.72
C GLY A 245 4.36 4.80 8.02
N PRO A 246 3.87 5.58 9.00
CA PRO A 246 4.61 5.87 10.23
C PRO A 246 4.98 4.63 11.06
N ILE A 247 4.21 3.54 10.95
CA ILE A 247 4.58 2.24 11.55
C ILE A 247 5.91 1.72 11.00
N HIS A 248 6.14 1.83 9.69
CA HIS A 248 7.37 1.38 9.04
C HIS A 248 8.54 2.32 9.32
N ALA A 249 8.29 3.63 9.36
CA ALA A 249 9.29 4.59 9.82
C ALA A 249 9.76 4.29 11.25
N HIS A 250 8.83 3.90 12.14
CA HIS A 250 9.16 3.43 13.48
C HIS A 250 9.97 2.14 13.47
N LEU A 251 9.57 1.12 12.68
CA LEU A 251 10.31 -0.14 12.56
C LEU A 251 11.73 0.04 12.02
N PHE A 252 11.94 0.98 11.11
CA PHE A 252 13.28 1.35 10.63
C PHE A 252 14.10 1.99 11.75
N ALA A 253 13.55 3.00 12.43
CA ALA A 253 14.26 3.73 13.48
C ALA A 253 14.60 2.85 14.70
N SER A 254 13.69 1.94 15.09
CA SER A 254 13.90 0.99 16.18
C SER A 254 14.78 -0.21 15.78
N LYS A 255 15.09 -0.35 14.49
CA LYS A 255 15.80 -1.50 13.90
C LYS A 255 15.08 -2.84 14.08
N ARG A 256 13.79 -2.82 14.41
CA ARG A 256 12.98 -4.03 14.52
C ARG A 256 12.81 -4.73 13.16
N ALA A 257 12.78 -3.97 12.07
CA ALA A 257 12.79 -4.50 10.72
C ALA A 257 14.05 -4.06 9.97
N GLN A 258 14.59 -4.97 9.16
CA GLN A 258 15.63 -4.66 8.18
C GLN A 258 14.96 -4.10 6.91
N PHE A 259 15.43 -2.95 6.44
CA PHE A 259 14.99 -2.39 5.18
C PHE A 259 16.03 -2.67 4.10
N ILE A 260 15.57 -3.21 2.98
CA ILE A 260 16.36 -3.42 1.77
C ILE A 260 15.64 -2.81 0.57
N SER A 261 16.36 -2.60 -0.52
CA SER A 261 15.79 -2.04 -1.74
C SER A 261 16.12 -2.91 -2.94
N ILE A 262 15.16 -3.06 -3.86
CA ILE A 262 15.29 -3.91 -5.06
C ILE A 262 15.05 -3.06 -6.31
N THR A 263 15.91 -3.20 -7.32
CA THR A 263 15.80 -2.44 -8.57
C THR A 263 14.69 -2.99 -9.47
N ASP A 264 14.23 -2.16 -10.41
CA ASP A 264 13.21 -2.55 -11.37
C ASP A 264 13.63 -3.78 -12.18
N VAL A 265 14.90 -3.86 -12.59
CA VAL A 265 15.45 -5.03 -13.31
C VAL A 265 15.37 -6.29 -12.45
N GLN A 266 15.79 -6.22 -11.19
CA GLN A 266 15.74 -7.37 -10.27
C GLN A 266 14.29 -7.83 -10.03
N ALA A 267 13.35 -6.89 -9.87
CA ALA A 267 11.94 -7.21 -9.68
C ALA A 267 11.35 -7.91 -10.91
N MET A 268 11.64 -7.42 -12.13
CA MET A 268 11.17 -8.01 -13.37
C MET A 268 11.76 -9.40 -13.63
N ASP A 269 13.06 -9.58 -13.37
CA ASP A 269 13.72 -10.88 -13.50
C ASP A 269 13.10 -11.93 -12.58
N TRP A 270 12.81 -11.57 -11.33
CA TRP A 270 12.17 -12.47 -10.37
C TRP A 270 10.69 -12.72 -10.69
N GLY A 271 9.95 -11.71 -11.17
CA GLY A 271 8.58 -11.89 -11.64
C GLY A 271 8.48 -12.91 -12.79
N LEU A 272 9.39 -12.84 -13.75
CA LEU A 272 9.49 -13.80 -14.84
C LEU A 272 9.88 -15.20 -14.36
N LYS A 273 10.81 -15.33 -13.41
CA LYS A 273 11.18 -16.63 -12.83
C LYS A 273 10.01 -17.26 -12.08
N LEU A 274 9.30 -16.49 -11.25
CA LEU A 274 8.17 -16.98 -10.49
C LEU A 274 7.04 -17.47 -11.40
N SER A 275 6.83 -16.81 -12.54
CA SER A 275 5.81 -17.19 -13.52
C SER A 275 6.11 -18.51 -14.26
N LYS A 276 7.34 -19.03 -14.16
CA LYS A 276 7.78 -20.29 -14.80
C LYS A 276 7.81 -21.47 -13.82
N LEU A 277 7.66 -21.22 -12.52
CA LEU A 277 7.60 -22.25 -11.48
C LEU A 277 6.19 -22.84 -11.40
#